data_AF-A0A2N3TC53-F1
#
_entry.id   AF-A0A2N3TC53-F1
#
_cell.length_a   1.000
_cell.length_b   1.000
_cell.length_c   1.000
_cell.angle_alpha   90.00
_cell.angle_beta   90.00
_cell.angle_gamma   90.00
#
_symmetry.space_group_name_H-M   'P 1'
#
loop_
_entity.id
_entity.type
_entity.pdbx_description
1 polymer ?
#
loop_
_entity_poly.entity_id
_entity_poly.type
_entity_poly.pdbx_seq_one_letter_code
_entity_poly.pdbx_strand_id
1 'polypeptide(L)'
;MNVFISICGVIFLVFLVLLFRYRFLTLNSVIIIDSSIKYKMIDIEQKDYLRYSFESINRNKRIWLAEPYDTIKWVYVSKVDFDKLWPESPFKMSDKNYYIKAKFELKKMLFGDYSLAKVIAFEKVTGKPCIKK
;
A
#
# COMPACT_ATOMS: atom_id res chain seq x y z
N MET A 1 -30.77 21.26 15.62
CA MET A 1 -30.59 21.14 14.16
C MET A 1 -29.28 21.80 13.69
N ASN A 2 -28.99 23.05 14.06
CA ASN A 2 -27.76 23.75 13.64
C ASN A 2 -26.44 23.10 14.10
N VAL A 3 -26.39 22.56 15.33
CA VAL A 3 -25.18 21.87 15.84
C VAL A 3 -24.88 20.61 15.03
N PHE A 4 -25.91 19.84 14.65
CA PHE A 4 -25.73 18.63 13.86
C PHE A 4 -25.21 18.94 12.45
N ILE A 5 -25.76 19.97 11.80
CA ILE A 5 -25.30 20.45 10.49
C ILE A 5 -23.85 20.94 10.58
N SER A 6 -23.48 21.65 11.64
CA SER A 6 -22.11 22.11 11.85
C SER A 6 -21.12 20.94 12.03
N ILE A 7 -21.49 19.90 12.77
CA ILE A 7 -20.66 18.71 12.95
C ILE A 7 -20.46 17.98 11.61
N CYS A 8 -21.54 17.78 10.85
CA CYS A 8 -21.46 17.18 9.52
C CYS A 8 -20.55 18.00 8.58
N GLY A 9 -20.64 19.33 8.63
CA GLY A 9 -19.80 20.23 7.84
C GLY A 9 -18.31 20.08 8.16
N VAL A 10 -17.95 20.00 9.45
CA VAL A 10 -16.55 19.80 9.87
C VAL A 10 -16.03 18.43 9.42
N ILE A 11 -16.82 17.37 9.58
CA ILE A 11 -16.44 16.02 9.13
C ILE A 11 -16.23 16.00 7.61
N PHE A 12 -17.10 16.66 6.85
CA PHE A 12 -16.98 16.77 5.40
C PHE A 12 -15.72 17.54 5.00
N LEU A 13 -15.39 18.64 5.69
CA LEU A 13 -14.17 19.39 5.46
C LEU A 13 -12.92 18.54 5.70
N VAL A 14 -12.89 17.79 6.80
CA VAL A 14 -11.78 16.86 7.11
C VAL A 14 -11.64 15.81 5.99
N PHE A 15 -12.76 15.25 5.53
CA PHE A 15 -12.75 14.29 4.42
C PHE A 15 -12.19 14.89 3.12
N LEU A 16 -12.56 16.13 2.78
CA LEU A 16 -11.99 16.85 1.65
C LEU A 16 -10.47 17.01 1.79
N VAL A 17 -9.98 17.44 2.95
CA VAL A 17 -8.54 17.60 3.19
C VAL A 17 -7.80 16.26 2.97
N LEU A 18 -8.35 15.15 3.46
CA LEU A 18 -7.78 13.82 3.22
C LEU A 18 -7.79 13.45 1.73
N LEU A 19 -8.88 13.74 1.01
CA LEU A 19 -8.96 13.52 -0.43
C LEU A 19 -7.88 14.30 -1.19
N PHE A 20 -7.73 15.59 -0.91
CA PHE A 20 -6.71 16.42 -1.54
C PHE A 20 -5.30 15.89 -1.22
N ARG A 21 -5.03 15.57 0.04
CA ARG A 21 -3.71 15.07 0.46
C ARG A 21 -3.33 13.75 -0.19
N TYR A 22 -4.27 12.80 -0.29
CA TYR A 22 -4.00 11.42 -0.72
C TYR A 22 -4.42 11.10 -2.16
N ARG A 23 -4.87 12.08 -2.95
CA ARG A 23 -5.21 11.86 -4.37
C ARG A 23 -4.55 12.86 -5.33
N PHE A 24 -4.06 14.01 -4.87
CA PHE A 24 -3.36 14.94 -5.76
C PHE A 24 -1.94 14.45 -6.11
N LEU A 25 -1.77 14.15 -7.39
CA LEU A 25 -0.52 13.67 -7.97
C LEU A 25 0.33 14.83 -8.47
N THR A 26 1.64 14.70 -8.34
CA THR A 26 2.59 15.55 -9.06
C THR A 26 2.69 15.07 -10.51
N LEU A 27 2.65 16.00 -11.47
CA LEU A 27 2.53 15.66 -12.90
C LEU A 27 3.67 14.81 -13.47
N ASN A 28 4.90 14.90 -12.93
CA ASN A 28 6.10 14.41 -13.62
C ASN A 28 6.98 13.42 -12.83
N SER A 29 6.45 12.77 -11.80
CA SER A 29 7.26 11.91 -10.92
C SER A 29 6.72 10.49 -10.85
N VAL A 30 6.99 9.72 -11.90
CA VAL A 30 6.78 8.26 -11.92
C VAL A 30 8.03 7.58 -11.38
N ILE A 31 7.84 6.63 -10.47
CA ILE A 31 8.88 5.81 -9.87
C ILE A 31 8.52 4.35 -10.12
N ILE A 32 9.49 3.58 -10.60
CA ILE A 32 9.36 2.14 -10.78
C ILE A 32 10.20 1.46 -9.71
N ILE A 33 9.56 0.63 -8.90
CA ILE A 33 10.23 -0.15 -7.85
C ILE A 33 10.16 -1.61 -8.24
N ASP A 34 11.31 -2.26 -8.30
CA ASP A 34 11.42 -3.71 -8.40
C ASP A 34 11.83 -4.26 -7.03
N SER A 35 10.95 -5.02 -6.38
CA SER A 35 11.24 -5.52 -5.03
C SER A 35 10.50 -6.83 -4.76
N SER A 36 11.10 -7.64 -3.89
CA SER A 36 10.48 -8.84 -3.37
C SER A 36 9.49 -8.51 -2.25
N ILE A 37 8.45 -9.33 -2.12
CA ILE A 37 7.37 -9.08 -1.18
C ILE A 37 7.74 -9.61 0.20
N LYS A 38 7.57 -8.75 1.21
CA LYS A 38 7.67 -9.11 2.61
C LYS A 38 6.29 -9.34 3.20
N TYR A 39 6.10 -10.52 3.78
CA TYR A 39 4.85 -10.92 4.39
C TYR A 39 4.92 -10.66 5.90
N LYS A 40 4.25 -9.59 6.35
CA LYS A 40 4.03 -9.34 7.79
C LYS A 40 2.69 -9.94 8.21
N MET A 41 2.71 -10.80 9.23
CA MET A 41 1.48 -11.38 9.79
C MET A 41 0.77 -10.40 10.73
N ILE A 42 1.56 -9.64 11.49
CA ILE A 42 1.07 -8.68 12.47
C ILE A 42 1.69 -7.31 12.13
N ASP A 43 0.85 -6.29 11.97
CA ASP A 43 1.29 -4.96 11.57
C ASP A 43 0.91 -3.92 12.63
N ILE A 44 1.68 -3.92 13.73
CA ILE A 44 1.45 -3.07 14.92
C ILE A 44 2.18 -1.71 14.82
N GLU A 45 3.25 -1.59 14.03
CA GLU A 45 4.12 -0.40 13.97
C GLU A 45 3.54 0.73 13.08
N GLN A 46 2.25 1.04 13.19
CA GLN A 46 1.58 1.95 12.27
C GLN A 46 1.72 3.42 12.70
N LYS A 47 2.74 4.12 12.17
CA LYS A 47 2.81 5.59 12.21
C LYS A 47 1.83 6.29 11.24
N ASP A 48 1.11 5.51 10.42
CA ASP A 48 0.32 5.99 9.28
C ASP A 48 -1.16 5.54 9.33
N TYR A 49 -1.79 5.73 10.51
CA TYR A 49 -3.16 5.27 10.76
C TYR A 49 -4.21 5.95 9.86
N LEU A 50 -4.06 7.24 9.59
CA LEU A 50 -5.01 8.02 8.80
C LEU A 50 -5.07 7.52 7.35
N ARG A 51 -3.91 7.36 6.71
CA ARG A 51 -3.82 6.83 5.35
C ARG A 51 -4.24 5.38 5.30
N TYR A 52 -3.83 4.56 6.26
CA TYR A 52 -4.26 3.16 6.34
C TYR A 52 -5.79 3.05 6.38
N SER A 53 -6.46 3.85 7.21
CA SER A 53 -7.91 3.87 7.30
C SER A 53 -8.55 4.32 5.99
N PHE A 54 -8.06 5.41 5.40
CA PHE A 54 -8.55 5.94 4.13
C PHE A 54 -8.41 4.95 2.96
N GLU A 55 -7.26 4.28 2.85
CA GLU A 55 -7.01 3.29 1.81
C GLU A 55 -7.82 2.00 2.04
N SER A 56 -7.99 1.59 3.30
CA SER A 56 -8.82 0.42 3.65
C SER A 56 -10.29 0.61 3.27
N ILE A 57 -10.84 1.82 3.48
CA ILE A 57 -12.20 2.18 3.02
C ILE A 57 -12.31 2.03 1.49
N ASN A 58 -11.25 2.41 0.77
CA ASN A 58 -11.15 2.26 -0.69
C ASN A 58 -10.78 0.83 -1.14
N ARG A 59 -10.79 -0.16 -0.23
CA ARG A 59 -10.41 -1.56 -0.47
C ARG A 59 -8.96 -1.75 -0.94
N ASN A 60 -8.10 -0.77 -0.70
CA ASN A 60 -6.68 -0.90 -1.02
C ASN A 60 -5.94 -1.55 0.16
N LYS A 61 -4.92 -2.34 -0.15
CA LYS A 61 -4.17 -3.12 0.85
C LYS A 61 -2.70 -2.73 0.82
N ARG A 62 -2.08 -2.73 1.99
CA ARG A 62 -0.66 -2.45 2.16
C ARG A 62 0.17 -3.70 1.89
N ILE A 63 1.26 -3.54 1.15
CA ILE A 63 2.28 -4.55 0.90
C ILE A 63 3.62 -4.00 1.39
N TRP A 64 4.36 -4.83 2.12
CA TRP A 64 5.70 -4.50 2.57
C TRP A 64 6.73 -4.94 1.55
N LEU A 65 7.70 -4.08 1.30
CA LEU A 65 8.84 -4.38 0.45
C LEU A 65 9.91 -5.07 1.31
N ALA A 66 10.50 -6.16 0.83
CA ALA A 66 11.61 -6.80 1.53
C ALA A 66 12.89 -5.98 1.38
N GLU A 67 13.12 -5.46 0.18
CA GLU A 67 14.16 -4.49 -0.13
C GLU A 67 13.51 -3.10 -0.21
N PRO A 68 13.72 -2.23 0.78
CA PRO A 68 13.20 -0.87 0.74
C PRO A 68 13.88 -0.09 -0.39
N TYR A 69 13.09 0.68 -1.12
CA TYR A 69 13.61 1.61 -2.13
C TYR A 69 13.73 3.00 -1.49
N ASP A 70 14.95 3.46 -1.25
CA ASP A 70 15.23 4.71 -0.54
C ASP A 70 14.49 4.74 0.83
N THR A 71 13.47 5.57 0.97
CA THR A 71 12.65 5.73 2.18
C THR A 71 11.38 4.88 2.19
N ILE A 72 11.07 4.22 1.06
CA ILE A 72 9.81 3.48 0.85
C ILE A 72 9.95 2.05 1.37
N LYS A 73 9.26 1.75 2.46
CA LYS A 73 9.22 0.42 3.09
C LYS A 73 7.95 -0.37 2.77
N TRP A 74 6.88 0.32 2.38
CA TRP A 74 5.60 -0.27 2.02
C TRP A 74 4.90 0.55 0.95
N VAL A 75 4.00 -0.11 0.23
CA VAL A 75 3.17 0.49 -0.81
C VAL A 75 1.72 0.04 -0.63
N TYR A 76 0.77 0.84 -1.10
CA TYR A 76 -0.64 0.45 -1.14
C TYR A 76 -1.00 0.03 -2.55
N VAL A 77 -1.61 -1.15 -2.72
CA VAL A 77 -2.09 -1.69 -3.99
C VAL A 77 -3.59 -1.89 -3.96
N SER A 78 -4.20 -2.04 -5.13
CA SER A 78 -5.60 -2.46 -5.23
C SER A 78 -5.80 -3.84 -4.60
N LYS A 79 -7.01 -4.14 -4.11
CA LYS A 79 -7.35 -5.50 -3.62
C LYS A 79 -7.06 -6.58 -4.68
N VAL A 80 -7.41 -6.30 -5.94
CA VAL A 80 -7.23 -7.24 -7.04
C VAL A 80 -5.77 -7.59 -7.25
N ASP A 81 -4.89 -6.58 -7.19
CA ASP A 81 -3.45 -6.83 -7.32
C ASP A 81 -2.85 -7.44 -6.06
N PHE A 82 -3.35 -7.07 -4.87
CA PHE A 82 -2.96 -7.74 -3.63
C PHE A 82 -3.23 -9.24 -3.69
N ASP A 83 -4.41 -9.66 -4.14
CA ASP A 83 -4.78 -11.06 -4.17
C ASP A 83 -3.92 -11.85 -5.20
N LYS A 84 -3.40 -11.20 -6.26
CA LYS A 84 -2.39 -11.78 -7.16
C LYS A 84 -1.02 -11.95 -6.50
N LEU A 85 -0.64 -10.97 -5.69
CA LEU A 85 0.64 -10.92 -4.98
C LEU A 85 0.62 -11.74 -3.68
N TRP A 86 -0.56 -12.15 -3.22
CA TRP A 86 -0.78 -12.97 -2.04
C TRP A 86 -1.76 -14.12 -2.36
N PRO A 87 -1.40 -15.04 -3.28
CA PRO A 87 -2.30 -16.09 -3.73
C PRO A 87 -2.55 -17.17 -2.66
N GLU A 88 -1.62 -17.38 -1.73
CA GLU A 88 -1.76 -18.34 -0.64
C GLU A 88 -1.07 -17.86 0.64
N SER A 89 -1.14 -18.64 1.73
CA SER A 89 -0.48 -18.24 2.97
C SER A 89 1.05 -18.28 2.80
N PRO A 90 1.80 -17.33 3.39
CA PRO A 90 3.26 -17.30 3.30
C PRO A 90 3.93 -18.57 3.83
N PHE A 91 3.29 -19.27 4.78
CA PHE A 91 3.75 -20.57 5.26
C PHE A 91 3.68 -21.64 4.15
N LYS A 92 2.57 -21.73 3.41
CA LYS A 92 2.46 -22.64 2.26
C LYS A 92 3.44 -22.29 1.14
N MET A 93 3.70 -21.00 0.92
CA MET A 93 4.74 -20.55 -0.02
C MET A 93 6.13 -21.02 0.40
N SER A 94 6.42 -20.98 1.71
CA SER A 94 7.66 -21.50 2.28
C SER A 94 7.79 -23.00 2.10
N ASP A 95 6.70 -23.77 2.30
CA ASP A 95 6.69 -25.23 2.07
C ASP A 95 6.95 -25.58 0.61
N LYS A 96 6.44 -24.75 -0.32
CA LYS A 96 6.63 -24.87 -1.77
C LYS A 96 7.92 -24.20 -2.27
N ASN A 97 8.73 -23.64 -1.38
CA ASN A 97 10.00 -22.97 -1.65
C ASN A 97 9.94 -21.91 -2.78
N TYR A 98 8.94 -21.04 -2.73
CA TYR A 98 8.88 -19.88 -3.62
C TYR A 98 8.48 -18.60 -2.90
N TYR A 99 8.83 -17.46 -3.49
CA TYR A 99 8.38 -16.14 -3.11
C TYR A 99 7.95 -15.34 -4.33
N ILE A 100 7.33 -14.18 -4.10
CA ILE A 100 6.83 -13.31 -5.17
C ILE A 100 7.71 -12.07 -5.25
N LYS A 101 8.15 -11.76 -6.46
CA LYS A 101 8.82 -10.51 -6.82
C LYS A 101 7.89 -9.72 -7.73
N ALA A 102 7.81 -8.41 -7.51
CA ALA A 102 6.89 -7.56 -8.24
C ALA A 102 7.49 -6.21 -8.58
N LYS A 103 7.11 -5.71 -9.76
CA LYS A 103 7.41 -4.37 -10.23
C LYS A 103 6.21 -3.47 -10.04
N PHE A 104 6.41 -2.39 -9.31
CA PHE A 104 5.39 -1.42 -8.95
C PHE A 104 5.66 -0.09 -9.65
N GLU A 105 4.62 0.48 -10.24
CA GLU A 105 4.59 1.87 -10.67
C GLU A 105 3.94 2.73 -9.59
N LEU A 106 4.62 3.79 -9.19
CA LEU A 106 4.15 4.75 -8.20
C LEU A 106 4.31 6.15 -8.77
N LYS A 107 3.47 7.08 -8.32
CA LYS A 107 3.61 8.49 -8.60
C LYS A 107 3.80 9.26 -7.30
N LYS A 108 4.77 10.16 -7.22
CA LYS A 108 4.91 11.05 -6.07
C LYS A 108 3.69 11.97 -5.99
N MET A 109 3.11 12.08 -4.80
CA MET A 109 2.03 13.02 -4.50
C MET A 109 2.59 14.39 -4.14
N LEU A 110 1.76 15.41 -4.28
CA LEU A 110 2.16 16.80 -4.02
C LEU A 110 2.59 17.04 -2.56
N PHE A 111 2.03 16.28 -1.63
CA PHE A 111 2.28 16.41 -0.18
C PHE A 111 3.29 15.39 0.38
N GLY A 112 4.14 14.81 -0.46
CA GLY A 112 5.30 14.01 -0.02
C GLY A 112 5.08 12.49 0.12
N ASP A 113 3.83 12.02 0.00
CA ASP A 113 3.48 10.60 -0.08
C ASP A 113 3.57 10.05 -1.52
N TYR A 114 3.26 8.77 -1.71
CA TYR A 114 3.21 8.10 -3.02
C TYR A 114 1.81 7.63 -3.35
N SER A 115 1.43 7.62 -4.62
CA SER A 115 0.16 7.11 -5.15
C SER A 115 -0.08 5.65 -4.78
N LEU A 116 -1.32 5.21 -5.00
CA LEU A 116 -1.59 3.78 -5.14
C LEU A 116 -0.61 3.18 -6.16
N ALA A 117 0.04 2.09 -5.78
CA ALA A 117 0.98 1.37 -6.59
C ALA A 117 0.23 0.51 -7.61
N LYS A 118 0.59 0.64 -8.87
CA LYS A 118 0.12 -0.24 -9.94
C LYS A 118 1.13 -1.37 -10.12
N VAL A 119 0.69 -2.62 -10.03
CA VAL A 119 1.55 -3.77 -10.32
C VAL A 119 1.69 -3.89 -11.83
N ILE A 120 2.89 -3.63 -12.35
CA ILE A 120 3.18 -3.71 -13.79
C ILE A 120 3.54 -5.16 -14.18
N ALA A 121 4.31 -5.83 -13.32
CA ALA A 121 4.73 -7.20 -13.52
C ALA A 121 4.91 -7.88 -12.16
N PHE A 122 4.73 -9.19 -12.13
CA PHE A 122 5.10 -10.01 -10.98
C PHE A 122 5.51 -11.40 -11.44
N GLU A 123 6.37 -12.03 -10.67
CA GLU A 123 6.89 -13.37 -10.96
C GLU A 123 7.03 -14.18 -9.67
N LYS A 124 6.95 -15.50 -9.81
CA LYS A 124 7.28 -16.44 -8.74
C LYS A 124 8.74 -16.83 -8.88
N VAL A 125 9.51 -16.60 -7.82
CA VAL A 125 10.94 -16.90 -7.78
C VAL A 125 11.20 -18.01 -6.78
N THR A 126 12.05 -18.95 -7.14
CA THR A 126 12.47 -20.05 -6.26
C THR A 126 13.23 -19.48 -5.06
N GLY A 127 12.84 -19.89 -3.86
CA GLY A 127 13.46 -19.46 -2.60
C GLY A 127 12.43 -19.27 -1.49
N LYS A 128 12.92 -19.05 -0.26
CA LYS A 128 12.04 -18.86 0.90
C LYS A 128 11.45 -17.45 0.93
N PRO A 129 10.14 -17.29 1.21
CA PRO A 129 9.53 -15.98 1.36
C PRO A 129 10.05 -15.24 2.61
N CYS A 130 10.14 -13.92 2.53
CA CYS A 130 10.48 -13.09 3.68
C CYS A 130 9.26 -12.93 4.59
N ILE A 131 9.18 -13.73 5.65
CA ILE A 131 8.09 -13.68 6.63
C ILE A 131 8.59 -12.96 7.88
N LYS A 132 7.88 -11.90 8.33
CA LYS A 132 8.10 -11.27 9.64
C LYS A 132 6.86 -11.53 10.50
N LYS A 133 7.09 -12.15 11.67
CA LYS A 133 6.06 -12.36 12.69
C LYS A 133 5.68 -11.04 13.34
#